data_AF-A0A821HQE7-F1
#
_entry.id   AF-A0A821HQE7-F1
#
_cell.length_a   1.000
_cell.length_b   1.000
_cell.length_c   1.000
_cell.angle_alpha   90.00
_cell.angle_beta   90.00
_cell.angle_gamma   90.00
#
_symmetry.space_group_name_H-M   'P 1'
#
loop_
_entity.id
_entity.type
_entity.pdbx_description
1 polymer ?
#
loop_
_entity_poly.entity_id
_entity_poly.type
_entity_poly.pdbx_seq_one_letter_code
_entity_poly.pdbx_strand_id
1 'polypeptide(L)'
;QRLIKSRLTSIRFQFKNTIEKDLDNLFGKQGELFSTVLLTDVKTILTNLGTKLKSIAHDKTNINDYSTWFSLTFQQQHRILGTPSIREIEIPGQYTSKKKPLPEHHIKIVGFDEKILVLQSLRLPKRLTICEHDENDYRFLLKSGEDIRKDQRIQALFSIMNDLYDNEPNCNQSNLAHITVQTYKVIPMSTKLSIIEWLDNTRS
;
A
#
# COMPACT_ATOMS: atom_id res chain seq x y z
N GLN A 1 -21.67 -12.47 -23.63
CA GLN A 1 -21.24 -11.05 -23.48
C GLN A 1 -21.55 -10.42 -22.10
N ARG A 2 -22.09 -11.15 -21.10
CA ARG A 2 -22.40 -10.63 -19.75
C ARG A 2 -21.29 -10.77 -18.68
N LEU A 3 -20.15 -11.39 -19.01
CA LEU A 3 -19.08 -11.72 -18.04
C LEU A 3 -17.97 -10.65 -17.89
N ILE A 4 -17.97 -9.60 -18.72
CA ILE A 4 -16.91 -8.56 -18.71
C ILE A 4 -17.33 -7.31 -17.89
N LYS A 5 -18.63 -7.12 -17.63
CA LYS A 5 -19.15 -6.24 -16.57
C LYS A 5 -19.16 -7.09 -15.28
N SER A 6 -18.27 -7.05 -14.30
CA SER A 6 -17.52 -5.93 -13.72
C SER A 6 -16.24 -6.45 -13.02
N ARG A 7 -15.10 -6.45 -13.71
CA ARG A 7 -13.78 -6.61 -13.05
C ARG A 7 -13.29 -5.34 -12.34
N LEU A 8 -14.00 -4.22 -12.52
CA LEU A 8 -13.65 -2.94 -11.94
C LEU A 8 -14.33 -2.79 -10.59
N THR A 9 -13.54 -2.48 -9.56
CA THR A 9 -14.05 -2.11 -8.24
C THR A 9 -14.83 -0.81 -8.29
N SER A 10 -15.66 -0.57 -7.28
CA SER A 10 -16.50 0.64 -7.12
C SER A 10 -15.75 1.93 -7.50
N ILE A 11 -14.54 2.12 -6.97
CA ILE A 11 -13.72 3.30 -7.25
C ILE A 11 -13.23 3.32 -8.70
N ARG A 12 -12.77 2.19 -9.25
CA ARG A 12 -12.28 2.15 -10.64
C ARG A 12 -13.42 2.38 -11.64
N PHE A 13 -14.62 1.93 -11.31
CA PHE A 13 -15.81 2.17 -12.11
C PHE A 13 -16.21 3.66 -12.08
N GLN A 14 -16.25 4.27 -10.89
CA GLN A 14 -16.52 5.70 -10.73
C GLN A 14 -15.44 6.56 -11.40
N PHE A 15 -14.17 6.19 -11.25
CA PHE A 15 -13.03 6.80 -11.94
C PHE A 15 -13.24 6.78 -13.45
N LYS A 16 -13.52 5.59 -14.01
CA LYS A 16 -13.74 5.43 -15.45
C LYS A 16 -14.85 6.36 -15.93
N ASN A 17 -16.03 6.27 -15.33
CA ASN A 17 -17.19 7.03 -15.80
C ASN A 17 -17.03 8.55 -15.64
N THR A 18 -16.26 8.99 -14.63
CA THR A 18 -16.00 10.42 -14.39
C THR A 18 -15.03 11.00 -15.40
N ILE A 19 -14.02 10.21 -15.82
CA ILE A 19 -12.88 10.70 -16.59
C ILE A 19 -13.03 10.43 -18.08
N GLU A 20 -13.67 9.32 -18.45
CA GLU A 20 -13.82 8.87 -19.85
C GLU A 20 -14.41 9.96 -20.72
N LYS A 21 -15.48 10.63 -20.26
CA LYS A 21 -16.09 11.74 -21.01
C LYS A 21 -15.16 12.94 -21.20
N ASP A 22 -14.43 13.32 -20.15
CA ASP A 22 -13.52 14.47 -20.20
C ASP A 22 -12.33 14.18 -21.15
N LEU A 23 -11.82 12.94 -21.15
CA LEU A 23 -10.75 12.51 -22.03
C LEU A 23 -11.22 12.37 -23.48
N ASP A 24 -12.40 11.77 -23.71
CA ASP A 24 -12.98 11.63 -25.05
C ASP A 24 -13.23 13.01 -25.68
N ASN A 25 -13.65 14.00 -24.88
CA ASN A 25 -13.85 15.37 -25.36
C ASN A 25 -12.53 16.06 -25.73
N LEU A 26 -11.44 15.77 -25.02
CA LEU A 26 -10.14 16.43 -25.25
C LEU A 26 -9.35 15.74 -26.37
N PHE A 27 -9.20 14.43 -26.27
CA PHE A 27 -8.33 13.65 -27.14
C PHE A 27 -9.08 12.96 -28.28
N GLY A 28 -10.42 12.99 -28.28
CA GLY A 28 -11.22 12.15 -29.17
C GLY A 28 -11.35 10.72 -28.62
N LYS A 29 -12.31 9.95 -29.13
CA LYS A 29 -12.66 8.63 -28.57
C LYS A 29 -11.54 7.59 -28.70
N GLN A 30 -10.61 7.80 -29.62
CA GLN A 30 -9.47 6.92 -29.89
C GLN A 30 -8.14 7.70 -29.86
N GLY A 31 -8.14 8.95 -29.38
CA GLY A 31 -6.94 9.79 -29.38
C GLY A 31 -6.69 10.55 -30.69
N GLU A 32 -7.67 10.63 -31.58
CA GLU A 32 -7.56 11.32 -32.88
C GLU A 32 -7.19 12.81 -32.79
N LEU A 33 -7.42 13.46 -31.65
CA LEU A 33 -7.08 14.87 -31.40
C LEU A 33 -5.74 15.04 -30.66
N PHE A 34 -5.03 13.96 -30.32
CA PHE A 34 -3.82 14.04 -29.50
C PHE A 34 -2.74 14.97 -30.08
N SER A 35 -2.65 15.05 -31.42
CA SER A 35 -1.68 15.91 -32.12
C SER A 35 -2.09 17.38 -32.19
N THR A 36 -3.36 17.72 -31.99
CA THR A 36 -3.91 19.07 -32.16
C THR A 36 -4.23 19.77 -30.84
N VAL A 37 -4.25 19.03 -29.73
CA VAL A 37 -4.56 19.54 -28.40
C VAL A 37 -3.50 20.51 -27.89
N LEU A 38 -3.93 21.66 -27.37
CA LEU A 38 -3.06 22.64 -26.73
C LEU A 38 -2.69 22.21 -25.30
N LEU A 39 -1.45 22.49 -24.90
CA LEU A 39 -0.96 22.21 -23.55
C LEU A 39 -1.76 22.94 -22.45
N THR A 40 -2.36 24.08 -22.77
CA THR A 40 -3.23 24.84 -21.85
C THR A 40 -4.49 24.06 -21.51
N ASP A 41 -5.11 23.42 -22.51
CA ASP A 41 -6.35 22.67 -22.33
C ASP A 41 -6.10 21.40 -21.51
N VAL A 42 -4.95 20.74 -21.76
CA VAL A 42 -4.48 19.61 -20.95
C VAL A 42 -4.31 20.02 -19.49
N LYS A 43 -3.66 21.16 -19.21
CA LYS A 43 -3.46 21.64 -17.83
C LYS A 43 -4.78 21.90 -17.12
N THR A 44 -5.72 22.58 -17.77
CA THR A 44 -7.06 22.86 -17.23
C THR A 44 -7.83 21.58 -16.89
N ILE A 45 -7.74 20.57 -17.76
CA ILE A 45 -8.39 19.28 -17.50
C ILE A 45 -7.69 18.52 -16.38
N LEU A 46 -6.36 18.50 -16.33
CA LEU A 46 -5.62 17.86 -15.23
C LEU A 46 -5.97 18.46 -13.85
N THR A 47 -6.16 19.78 -13.76
CA THR A 47 -6.60 20.41 -12.50
C THR A 47 -8.02 20.01 -12.13
N ASN A 48 -8.95 19.97 -13.10
CA ASN A 48 -10.33 19.56 -12.88
C ASN A 48 -10.45 18.07 -12.54
N LEU A 49 -9.62 17.23 -13.15
CA LEU A 49 -9.53 15.80 -12.82
C LEU A 49 -8.99 15.62 -11.41
N GLY A 50 -7.96 16.38 -11.01
CA GLY A 50 -7.41 16.33 -9.67
C GLY A 50 -8.47 16.56 -8.58
N THR A 51 -9.40 17.51 -8.77
CA THR A 51 -10.48 17.77 -7.82
C THR A 51 -11.55 16.68 -7.83
N LYS A 52 -12.00 16.24 -9.02
CA LYS A 52 -12.94 15.12 -9.18
C LYS A 52 -12.42 13.81 -8.59
N LEU A 53 -11.12 13.55 -8.71
CA LEU A 53 -10.49 12.34 -8.18
C LEU A 53 -10.41 12.34 -6.66
N LYS A 54 -10.11 13.50 -6.06
CA LYS A 54 -10.11 13.65 -4.60
C LYS A 54 -11.49 13.38 -4.02
N SER A 55 -12.57 13.85 -4.65
CA SER A 55 -13.93 13.60 -4.14
C SER A 55 -14.33 12.13 -4.23
N ILE A 56 -13.94 11.40 -5.29
CA ILE A 56 -14.22 9.95 -5.41
C ILE A 56 -13.57 9.15 -4.27
N ALA A 57 -12.38 9.55 -3.83
CA ALA A 57 -11.63 8.83 -2.80
C ALA A 57 -11.95 9.25 -1.36
N HIS A 58 -12.63 10.39 -1.17
CA HIS A 58 -12.71 11.06 0.14
C HIS A 58 -13.44 10.25 1.21
N ASP A 59 -14.48 9.50 0.82
CA ASP A 59 -15.36 8.77 1.76
C ASP A 59 -15.24 7.24 1.65
N LYS A 60 -14.29 6.77 0.84
CA LYS A 60 -14.13 5.35 0.57
C LYS A 60 -13.22 4.74 1.62
N THR A 61 -13.84 4.29 2.71
CA THR A 61 -13.18 3.62 3.83
C THR A 61 -13.32 2.11 3.78
N ASN A 62 -14.14 1.54 2.88
CA ASN A 62 -14.29 0.10 2.79
C ASN A 62 -13.29 -0.51 1.78
N ILE A 63 -12.57 -1.56 2.17
CA ILE A 63 -11.61 -2.27 1.31
C ILE A 63 -12.22 -2.80 0.02
N ASN A 64 -13.50 -3.20 0.05
CA ASN A 64 -14.23 -3.69 -1.11
C ASN A 64 -14.40 -2.61 -2.20
N ASP A 65 -14.43 -1.32 -1.81
CA ASP A 65 -14.47 -0.23 -2.78
C ASP A 65 -13.19 -0.17 -3.63
N TYR A 66 -12.06 -0.66 -3.09
CA TYR A 66 -10.74 -0.68 -3.73
C TYR A 66 -10.41 -2.02 -4.39
N SER A 67 -10.69 -3.13 -3.71
CA SER A 67 -10.33 -4.49 -4.14
C SER A 67 -11.34 -5.52 -3.61
N THR A 68 -12.14 -6.06 -4.53
CA THR A 68 -13.02 -7.21 -4.26
C THR A 68 -12.21 -8.47 -3.93
N TRP A 69 -10.95 -8.54 -4.41
CA TRP A 69 -10.09 -9.68 -4.14
C TRP A 69 -9.70 -9.76 -2.67
N PHE A 70 -9.30 -8.64 -2.04
CA PHE A 70 -8.96 -8.64 -0.62
C PHE A 70 -10.18 -8.86 0.28
N SER A 71 -11.34 -8.31 -0.09
CA SER A 71 -12.57 -8.44 0.70
C SER A 71 -13.21 -9.82 0.59
N LEU A 72 -13.41 -10.33 -0.63
CA LEU A 72 -14.26 -11.50 -0.87
C LEU A 72 -13.46 -12.71 -1.31
N THR A 73 -12.62 -12.54 -2.34
CA THR A 73 -11.96 -13.68 -2.98
C THR A 73 -10.91 -14.33 -2.07
N PHE A 74 -10.10 -13.52 -1.40
CA PHE A 74 -9.10 -13.99 -0.45
C PHE A 74 -9.74 -14.75 0.71
N GLN A 75 -10.75 -14.16 1.35
CA GLN A 75 -11.45 -14.79 2.47
C GLN A 75 -12.15 -16.10 2.05
N GLN A 76 -12.78 -16.14 0.87
CA GLN A 76 -13.44 -17.35 0.36
C GLN A 76 -12.43 -18.46 0.06
N GLN A 77 -11.30 -18.12 -0.59
CA GLN A 77 -10.26 -19.09 -0.93
C GLN A 77 -9.54 -19.66 0.31
N HIS A 78 -9.45 -18.88 1.40
CA HIS A 78 -8.90 -19.34 2.68
C HIS A 78 -9.90 -20.12 3.56
N ARG A 79 -11.22 -20.04 3.29
CA ARG A 79 -12.26 -20.77 4.05
C ARG A 79 -12.57 -22.17 3.49
N ILE A 80 -12.24 -22.46 2.22
CA ILE A 80 -12.56 -23.75 1.60
C ILE A 80 -11.49 -24.78 1.98
N LEU A 81 -11.79 -25.58 3.01
CA LEU A 81 -11.06 -26.79 3.35
C LEU A 81 -11.08 -27.76 2.15
N GLY A 82 -9.90 -28.12 1.62
CA GLY A 82 -9.76 -29.21 0.64
C GLY A 82 -9.43 -28.81 -0.81
N THR A 83 -9.32 -27.52 -1.14
CA THR A 83 -8.84 -27.08 -2.48
C THR A 83 -7.44 -26.45 -2.40
N PRO A 84 -6.40 -27.02 -3.04
CA PRO A 84 -5.06 -26.46 -3.02
C PRO A 84 -4.96 -25.35 -4.07
N SER A 85 -5.17 -24.07 -3.71
CA SER A 85 -4.97 -23.02 -4.72
C SER A 85 -4.59 -21.60 -4.27
N ILE A 86 -4.45 -21.32 -2.98
CA ILE A 86 -3.56 -20.23 -2.55
C ILE A 86 -2.56 -20.84 -1.56
N ARG A 87 -1.29 -20.85 -1.96
CA ARG A 87 -0.18 -21.06 -1.04
C ARG A 87 -0.32 -20.02 0.06
N GLU A 88 -0.22 -20.43 1.32
CA GLU A 88 -0.20 -19.52 2.47
C GLU A 88 0.67 -18.30 2.15
N ILE A 89 0.06 -17.11 2.16
CA ILE A 89 0.76 -15.87 1.84
C ILE A 89 1.35 -15.33 3.13
N GLU A 90 2.65 -15.11 3.17
CA GLU A 90 3.32 -14.49 4.33
C GLU A 90 3.07 -12.99 4.39
N ILE A 91 3.01 -12.44 5.61
CA ILE A 91 3.10 -11.00 5.78
C ILE A 91 4.46 -10.53 5.25
N PRO A 92 4.52 -9.52 4.35
CA PRO A 92 5.79 -9.09 3.78
C PRO A 92 6.72 -8.46 4.83
N GLY A 93 8.04 -8.54 4.58
CA GLY A 93 9.05 -7.93 5.46
C GLY A 93 9.49 -8.79 6.65
N GLN A 94 9.29 -10.10 6.59
CA GLN A 94 9.75 -11.04 7.63
C GLN A 94 11.16 -11.60 7.38
N TYR A 95 11.59 -11.65 6.12
CA TYR A 95 12.95 -12.05 5.77
C TYR A 95 13.94 -10.97 6.19
N THR A 96 14.80 -11.30 7.16
CA THR A 96 15.89 -10.43 7.60
C THR A 96 17.24 -11.06 7.27
N SER A 97 18.26 -10.26 7.00
CA SER A 97 19.61 -10.76 6.73
C SER A 97 20.37 -11.20 7.99
N LYS A 98 19.78 -11.05 9.18
CA LYS A 98 20.46 -11.30 10.47
C LYS A 98 20.50 -12.77 10.86
N LYS A 99 19.50 -13.55 10.45
CA LYS A 99 19.37 -14.98 10.78
C LYS A 99 18.87 -15.75 9.58
N LYS A 100 19.16 -17.06 9.52
CA LYS A 100 18.56 -17.96 8.53
C LYS A 100 17.03 -17.90 8.69
N PRO A 101 16.26 -17.66 7.63
CA PRO A 101 14.80 -17.61 7.72
C PRO A 101 14.24 -19.01 8.07
N LEU A 102 13.14 -19.01 8.82
CA LEU A 102 12.38 -20.20 9.19
C LEU A 102 10.93 -20.01 8.69
N PRO A 103 10.66 -20.29 7.39
CA PRO A 103 9.37 -19.99 6.76
C PRO A 103 8.15 -20.64 7.43
N GLU A 104 8.36 -21.75 8.13
CA GLU A 104 7.33 -22.44 8.92
C GLU A 104 6.89 -21.63 10.17
N HIS A 105 7.72 -20.70 10.64
CA HIS A 105 7.39 -19.77 11.73
C HIS A 105 7.03 -18.37 11.22
N HIS A 106 6.97 -18.17 9.91
CA HIS A 106 6.57 -16.89 9.35
C HIS A 106 5.07 -16.68 9.47
N ILE A 107 4.71 -15.49 9.91
CA ILE A 107 3.35 -15.01 10.09
C ILE A 107 2.62 -15.02 8.74
N LYS A 108 1.46 -15.66 8.67
CA LYS A 108 0.67 -15.80 7.43
C LYS A 108 -0.54 -14.88 7.44
N ILE A 109 -0.94 -14.41 6.26
CA ILE A 109 -2.12 -13.60 6.08
C ILE A 109 -3.35 -14.49 6.16
N VAL A 110 -4.26 -14.17 7.08
CA VAL A 110 -5.55 -14.86 7.25
C VAL A 110 -6.69 -14.03 6.69
N GLY A 111 -6.54 -12.71 6.72
CA GLY A 111 -7.52 -11.78 6.18
C GLY A 111 -7.05 -10.34 6.19
N PHE A 112 -7.99 -9.46 5.88
CA PHE A 112 -7.80 -8.02 5.88
C PHE A 112 -9.01 -7.39 6.58
N ASP A 113 -8.77 -6.31 7.33
CA ASP A 113 -9.85 -5.50 7.88
C ASP A 113 -10.65 -4.87 6.74
N GLU A 114 -11.97 -4.80 6.91
CA GLU A 114 -12.85 -4.13 5.97
C GLU A 114 -12.60 -2.63 5.92
N LYS A 115 -12.09 -2.04 7.01
CA LYS A 115 -11.82 -0.60 7.12
C LYS A 115 -10.40 -0.27 6.66
N ILE A 116 -10.31 0.69 5.74
CA ILE A 116 -9.10 1.38 5.30
C ILE A 116 -9.15 2.82 5.80
N LEU A 117 -8.03 3.27 6.36
CA LEU A 117 -7.85 4.70 6.67
C LEU A 117 -7.15 5.38 5.50
N VAL A 118 -7.78 6.41 4.94
CA VAL A 118 -7.16 7.30 3.95
C VAL A 118 -6.54 8.49 4.68
N LEU A 119 -5.23 8.66 4.58
CA LEU A 119 -4.54 9.77 5.24
C LEU A 119 -4.71 11.06 4.44
N GLN A 120 -4.92 12.17 5.15
CA GLN A 120 -5.04 13.51 4.56
C GLN A 120 -3.66 14.10 4.24
N SER A 121 -2.99 13.55 3.23
CA SER A 121 -1.71 14.04 2.69
C SER A 121 -1.80 14.22 1.18
N LEU A 122 -0.81 14.87 0.55
CA LEU A 122 -0.78 15.20 -0.88
C LEU A 122 -1.12 14.00 -1.78
N ARG A 123 -0.61 12.82 -1.41
CA ARG A 123 -0.75 11.57 -2.18
C ARG A 123 -1.89 10.66 -1.67
N LEU A 124 -2.62 11.07 -0.63
CA LEU A 124 -3.70 10.29 -0.01
C LEU A 124 -3.35 8.81 0.23
N PRO A 125 -2.21 8.52 0.91
CA PRO A 125 -1.79 7.14 1.15
C PRO A 125 -2.80 6.43 2.06
N LYS A 126 -2.83 5.10 1.97
CA LYS A 126 -3.88 4.28 2.60
C LYS A 126 -3.29 3.36 3.63
N ARG A 127 -3.80 3.38 4.85
CA ARG A 127 -3.44 2.39 5.87
C ARG A 127 -4.40 1.21 5.80
N LEU A 128 -3.82 0.04 5.56
CA LEU A 128 -4.49 -1.26 5.52
C LEU A 128 -4.12 -2.04 6.79
N THR A 129 -5.07 -2.74 7.38
CA THR A 129 -4.83 -3.69 8.47
C THR A 129 -4.92 -5.11 7.91
N ILE A 130 -3.88 -5.90 8.16
CA ILE A 130 -3.78 -7.32 7.81
C ILE A 130 -4.02 -8.12 9.08
N CYS A 131 -4.93 -9.08 9.01
CA CYS A 131 -5.32 -9.94 10.12
C CYS A 131 -4.56 -11.27 10.08
N GLU A 132 -4.24 -11.80 11.25
CA GLU A 132 -3.51 -13.04 11.44
C GLU A 132 -4.15 -13.91 12.53
N HIS A 133 -3.67 -15.15 12.70
CA HIS A 133 -4.20 -16.14 13.64
C HIS A 133 -3.90 -15.81 15.11
N ASP A 134 -2.80 -15.14 15.44
CA ASP A 134 -2.35 -14.88 16.82
C ASP A 134 -2.96 -13.59 17.42
N GLU A 135 -4.17 -13.21 16.98
CA GLU A 135 -4.93 -12.04 17.44
C GLU A 135 -4.22 -10.68 17.28
N ASN A 136 -3.10 -10.62 16.58
CA ASN A 136 -2.33 -9.40 16.34
C ASN A 136 -2.70 -8.74 14.99
N ASP A 137 -2.96 -7.44 15.04
CA ASP A 137 -3.22 -6.62 13.85
C ASP A 137 -1.91 -6.07 13.27
N TYR A 138 -1.63 -6.35 12.00
CA TYR A 138 -0.49 -5.78 11.29
C TYR A 138 -0.91 -4.65 10.37
N ARG A 139 -0.52 -3.42 10.70
CA ARG A 139 -0.91 -2.22 9.96
C ARG A 139 0.20 -1.80 8.99
N PHE A 140 -0.20 -1.49 7.76
CA PHE A 140 0.72 -1.05 6.70
C PHE A 140 0.18 0.19 5.99
N LEU A 141 1.06 1.16 5.76
CA LEU A 141 0.82 2.29 4.88
C LEU A 141 1.16 1.92 3.43
N LEU A 142 0.13 1.85 2.59
CA LEU A 142 0.24 1.71 1.14
C LEU A 142 0.61 3.05 0.50
N LYS A 143 1.80 3.10 -0.10
CA LYS A 143 2.25 4.22 -0.95
C LYS A 143 2.27 3.80 -2.41
N SER A 144 1.63 4.61 -3.25
CA SER A 144 1.53 4.39 -4.69
C SER A 144 2.07 5.59 -5.46
N GLY A 145 2.69 5.32 -6.61
CA GLY A 145 3.24 6.33 -7.51
C GLY A 145 4.62 6.85 -7.14
N GLU A 146 5.26 6.25 -6.14
CA GLU A 146 6.59 6.65 -5.65
C GLU A 146 7.47 5.41 -5.46
N ASP A 147 8.74 5.57 -5.80
CA ASP A 147 9.77 4.56 -5.61
C ASP A 147 10.51 4.83 -4.30
N ILE A 148 10.18 4.05 -3.27
CA ILE A 148 10.71 4.24 -1.91
C ILE A 148 11.92 3.34 -1.62
N ARG A 149 12.59 2.82 -2.65
CA ARG A 149 13.82 2.03 -2.47
C ARG A 149 14.93 2.82 -1.79
N LYS A 150 14.95 4.15 -1.92
CA LYS A 150 15.88 5.02 -1.19
C LYS A 150 15.59 4.99 0.31
N ASP A 151 14.33 5.18 0.70
CA ASP A 151 13.86 5.08 2.08
C ASP A 151 14.19 3.71 2.69
N GLN A 152 14.01 2.63 1.93
CA GLN A 152 14.39 1.28 2.35
C GLN A 152 15.88 1.19 2.70
N ARG A 153 16.76 1.77 1.88
CA ARG A 153 18.21 1.76 2.15
C ARG A 153 18.57 2.61 3.37
N ILE A 154 17.87 3.71 3.60
CA ILE A 154 18.04 4.53 4.81
C ILE A 154 17.63 3.74 6.06
N GLN A 155 16.49 3.03 6.04
CA GLN A 155 16.07 2.18 7.16
C GLN A 155 17.04 1.03 7.43
N ALA A 156 17.63 0.45 6.37
CA ALA A 156 18.68 -0.56 6.51
C ALA A 156 19.95 0.03 7.17
N LEU A 157 20.35 1.25 6.79
CA LEU A 157 21.46 1.95 7.43
C LEU A 157 21.21 2.21 8.91
N PHE A 158 20.01 2.67 9.30
CA PHE A 158 19.64 2.83 10.71
C PHE A 158 19.64 1.50 11.47
N SER A 159 19.25 0.41 10.82
CA SER A 159 19.32 -0.92 11.43
C SER A 159 20.77 -1.33 11.72
N ILE A 160 21.70 -1.06 10.80
CA ILE A 160 23.14 -1.31 10.98
C ILE A 160 23.70 -0.40 12.10
N MET A 161 23.28 0.86 12.15
CA MET A 161 23.69 1.82 13.18
C MET A 161 23.27 1.35 14.58
N ASN A 162 22.05 0.84 14.73
CA ASN A 162 21.60 0.23 15.98
C ASN A 162 22.45 -0.99 16.35
N ASP A 163 22.76 -1.86 15.37
CA ASP A 163 23.62 -3.02 15.62
C ASP A 163 25.02 -2.59 16.08
N LEU A 164 25.56 -1.47 15.59
CA LEU A 164 26.84 -0.94 16.08
C LEU A 164 26.72 -0.39 17.51
N TYR A 165 25.66 0.34 17.82
CA TYR A 165 25.44 0.85 19.18
C TYR A 165 25.28 -0.25 20.21
N ASP A 166 24.56 -1.32 19.88
CA ASP A 166 24.36 -2.47 20.77
C ASP A 166 25.68 -3.19 21.09
N ASN A 167 26.68 -3.12 20.21
CA ASN A 167 27.99 -3.75 20.39
C ASN A 167 29.02 -2.87 21.10
N GLU A 168 28.74 -1.58 21.32
CA GLU A 168 29.66 -0.66 21.98
C GLU A 168 29.49 -0.69 23.51
N PRO A 169 30.45 -1.26 24.27
CA PRO A 169 30.32 -1.42 25.72
C PRO A 169 30.14 -0.10 26.47
N ASN A 170 30.70 1.01 25.94
CA ASN A 170 30.56 2.34 26.55
C ASN A 170 29.16 2.95 26.40
N CYS A 171 28.42 2.58 25.34
CA CYS A 171 27.02 2.97 25.17
C CYS A 171 26.08 2.15 26.06
N ASN A 172 26.50 0.94 26.46
CA ASN A 172 25.71 0.04 27.31
C ASN A 172 26.05 0.13 28.82
N GLN A 173 27.21 0.69 29.19
CA GLN A 173 27.70 0.72 30.59
C GLN A 173 27.47 2.04 31.33
N SER A 174 27.16 3.12 30.65
CA SER A 174 26.87 4.40 31.29
C SER A 174 25.38 4.50 31.60
N ASN A 175 24.98 5.19 32.67
CA ASN A 175 23.58 5.57 32.97
C ASN A 175 22.95 6.49 31.88
N LEU A 176 23.52 6.51 30.67
CA LEU A 176 22.96 7.09 29.47
C LEU A 176 21.97 6.08 28.90
N ALA A 177 20.75 6.52 28.62
CA ALA A 177 19.71 5.69 28.05
C ALA A 177 20.23 4.95 26.81
N HIS A 178 19.94 3.65 26.71
CA HIS A 178 20.22 2.82 25.52
C HIS A 178 19.80 3.60 24.25
N ILE A 179 20.78 3.99 23.44
CA ILE A 179 20.56 4.86 22.28
C ILE A 179 20.24 3.98 21.08
N THR A 180 18.95 3.90 20.75
CA THR A 180 18.48 3.25 19.52
C THR A 180 17.66 4.20 18.67
N VAL A 181 17.90 4.15 17.36
CA VAL A 181 17.05 4.80 16.38
C VAL A 181 15.83 3.91 16.15
N GLN A 182 14.62 4.43 16.36
CA GLN A 182 13.40 3.69 16.00
C GLN A 182 13.35 3.46 14.49
N THR A 183 13.40 2.21 14.07
CA THR A 183 13.28 1.80 12.66
C THR A 183 11.90 1.27 12.35
N TYR A 184 11.56 1.23 11.06
CA TYR A 184 10.34 0.62 10.54
C TYR A 184 10.61 -0.05 9.20
N LYS A 185 9.80 -1.05 8.85
CA LYS A 185 9.98 -1.80 7.60
C LYS A 185 9.46 -1.00 6.41
N VAL A 186 10.29 -0.90 5.39
CA VAL A 186 9.94 -0.37 4.06
C VAL A 186 10.05 -1.51 3.06
N ILE A 187 8.95 -1.85 2.39
CA ILE A 187 8.84 -3.04 1.54
C ILE A 187 8.38 -2.59 0.14
N PRO A 188 9.33 -2.35 -0.78
CA PRO A 188 9.00 -2.04 -2.17
C PRO A 188 8.48 -3.29 -2.88
N MET A 189 7.25 -3.22 -3.41
CA MET A 189 6.65 -4.32 -4.18
C MET A 189 6.89 -4.15 -5.69
N SER A 190 7.00 -2.90 -6.15
CA SER A 190 7.39 -2.51 -7.50
C SER A 190 7.94 -1.08 -7.49
N THR A 191 8.35 -0.55 -8.64
CA THR A 191 8.78 0.86 -8.79
C THR A 191 7.67 1.88 -8.55
N LYS A 192 6.40 1.45 -8.47
CA LYS A 192 5.24 2.32 -8.28
C LYS A 192 4.35 1.94 -7.11
N LEU A 193 4.64 0.86 -6.40
CA LEU A 193 3.79 0.34 -5.32
C LEU A 193 4.68 -0.20 -4.22
N SER A 194 4.45 0.28 -3.02
CA SER A 194 5.21 -0.15 -1.85
C SER A 194 4.35 -0.08 -0.61
N ILE A 195 4.71 -0.86 0.40
CA ILE A 195 4.09 -0.81 1.72
C ILE A 195 5.14 -0.45 2.77
N ILE A 196 4.72 0.30 3.78
CA ILE A 196 5.54 0.71 4.90
C ILE A 196 4.84 0.25 6.17
N GLU A 197 5.59 -0.32 7.11
CA GLU A 197 5.06 -0.65 8.43
C GLU A 197 4.50 0.60 9.11
N TRP A 198 3.33 0.45 9.71
CA TRP A 198 2.69 1.50 10.47
C TRP A 198 3.14 1.45 11.93
N LEU A 199 3.72 2.54 12.42
CA LEU A 199 4.04 2.69 13.83
C LEU A 199 2.86 3.35 14.55
N ASP A 200 2.27 2.63 15.51
CA ASP A 200 1.18 3.15 16.33
C ASP A 200 1.66 4.25 17.29
N ASN A 201 0.70 5.05 17.79
CA ASN A 201 0.93 6.15 18.73
C ASN A 201 1.86 7.27 18.24
N THR A 202 2.01 7.41 16.93
CA THR A 202 2.74 8.52 16.29
C THR A 202 1.78 9.63 15.86
N ARG A 203 2.24 10.89 15.91
CA ARG A 203 1.53 12.07 15.39
C ARG A 203 2.50 12.86 14.50
N SER A 204 1.98 13.44 13.42
CA SER A 204 2.74 14.32 12.53
C SER A 204 2.81 15.74 13.06
#